data_AF-A0A498IEE1-F1
#
_entry.id   AF-A0A498IEE1-F1
#
_cell.length_a   1.000
_cell.length_b   1.000
_cell.length_c   1.000
_cell.angle_alpha   90.00
_cell.angle_beta   90.00
_cell.angle_gamma   90.00
#
_symmetry.space_group_name_H-M   'P 1'
#
loop_
_entity.id
_entity.type
_entity.pdbx_description
1 polymer ?
#
loop_
_entity_poly.entity_id
_entity_poly.type
_entity_poly.pdbx_seq_one_letter_code
_entity_poly.pdbx_strand_id
1 'polypeptide(L)'
;MGDVRLTVDRLKQGLKPFSSDCLARGRWAHPICGAIDMGWSRFWSDFLRYMNFLTLYMLTSMFYTLFEGMHLLDLLRSSVIPPGHEEPRSSNTIPTHTIHCVSKLRRAGIKLNLGKDESFLVIKFKSGVIEMPPITIDDFMSSFLLNCVAYEQCHKSSSKHITTYATLLDCLVNTYKDVEYLCDRDIIENCFGNDGEVARFINNLGKDVAFDMDRCYLAKLFNDVHHYYGNTWHVQWASFKYTYFDTPWSFISAFAALILLILTFMQTFYTVLSYYHP
;
A
#
# COMPACT_ATOMS: atom_id res chain seq x y z
N MET A 1 1.59 50.00 61.40
CA MET A 1 0.85 49.24 62.42
C MET A 1 -0.38 50.08 62.77
N GLY A 2 -1.58 49.51 62.59
CA GLY A 2 -2.85 50.23 62.53
C GLY A 2 -3.43 50.09 61.11
N ASP A 3 -4.59 49.52 60.86
CA ASP A 3 -5.63 49.04 61.77
C ASP A 3 -6.53 48.10 60.96
N VAL A 4 -6.33 46.78 61.12
CA VAL A 4 -7.10 45.69 60.47
C VAL A 4 -8.36 45.37 61.31
N ARG A 5 -8.79 46.29 62.19
CA ARG A 5 -9.80 46.03 63.22
C ARG A 5 -11.12 46.77 63.05
N LEU A 6 -11.36 47.46 61.92
CA LEU A 6 -12.52 48.35 61.75
C LEU A 6 -13.55 47.96 60.68
N THR A 7 -13.39 46.83 59.98
CA THR A 7 -14.39 46.40 58.97
C THR A 7 -15.03 45.04 59.25
N VAL A 8 -14.52 44.29 60.23
CA VAL A 8 -15.12 43.02 60.71
C VAL A 8 -16.37 43.27 61.56
N ASP A 9 -16.54 44.49 62.10
CA ASP A 9 -17.68 44.85 62.96
C ASP A 9 -18.95 45.32 62.23
N ARG A 10 -18.95 45.42 60.89
CA ARG A 10 -20.17 45.71 60.12
C ARG A 10 -20.93 44.46 59.64
N LEU A 11 -20.39 43.25 59.84
CA LEU A 11 -21.06 41.98 59.55
C LEU A 11 -21.87 41.40 60.73
N LYS A 12 -21.99 42.13 61.85
CA LYS A 12 -22.70 41.68 63.07
C LYS A 12 -23.92 42.51 63.48
N GLN A 13 -24.34 43.51 62.71
CA GLN A 13 -25.54 44.30 63.02
C GLN A 13 -26.62 44.05 61.96
N GLY A 14 -27.50 43.10 62.23
CA GLY A 14 -28.66 42.81 61.40
C GLY A 14 -29.40 41.51 61.75
N LEU A 15 -28.80 40.62 62.55
CA LEU A 15 -29.50 39.49 63.14
C LEU A 15 -30.04 39.87 64.54
N LYS A 16 -31.37 39.96 64.64
CA LYS A 16 -32.17 39.83 65.87
C LYS A 16 -33.57 39.28 65.49
N PRO A 17 -34.26 38.56 66.38
CA PRO A 17 -34.18 37.10 66.47
C PRO A 17 -35.53 36.40 66.20
N PHE A 18 -35.43 35.07 66.13
CA PHE A 18 -36.49 34.07 65.95
C PHE A 18 -37.68 34.28 66.92
N SER A 19 -38.91 34.23 66.39
CA SER A 19 -40.10 33.87 67.16
C SER A 19 -40.83 32.75 66.42
N SER A 20 -40.69 31.54 66.96
CA SER A 20 -41.52 30.39 66.67
C SER A 20 -42.91 30.65 67.23
N ASP A 21 -43.89 30.93 66.38
CA ASP A 21 -45.32 30.68 66.63
C ASP A 21 -46.13 31.20 65.45
N CYS A 22 -46.60 30.29 64.58
CA CYS A 22 -47.88 30.35 63.87
C CYS A 22 -47.94 29.21 62.83
N LEU A 23 -47.81 27.97 63.32
CA LEU A 23 -48.21 26.76 62.61
C LEU A 23 -49.74 26.58 62.82
N ALA A 24 -50.56 27.47 62.26
CA ALA A 24 -52.02 27.33 62.25
C ALA A 24 -52.69 28.46 61.45
N ARG A 25 -52.72 28.30 60.11
CA ARG A 25 -53.84 28.66 59.22
C ARG A 25 -53.36 28.60 57.78
N GLY A 26 -53.78 27.54 57.08
CA GLY A 26 -53.61 27.44 55.64
C GLY A 26 -54.19 28.66 54.94
N ARG A 27 -53.31 29.38 54.24
CA ARG A 27 -53.52 30.19 53.02
C ARG A 27 -52.37 31.19 52.92
N TRP A 28 -51.42 30.90 52.03
CA TRP A 28 -50.65 31.93 51.35
C TRP A 28 -50.53 31.53 49.89
N ALA A 29 -51.48 32.03 49.09
CA ALA A 29 -51.17 32.36 47.71
C ALA A 29 -50.08 33.44 47.75
N HIS A 30 -48.90 33.15 47.23
CA HIS A 30 -47.93 34.15 46.84
C HIS A 30 -47.35 33.78 45.46
N PRO A 31 -47.28 34.74 44.51
CA PRO A 31 -47.04 34.48 43.11
C PRO A 31 -45.53 34.40 42.81
N ILE A 32 -44.84 33.40 43.34
CA ILE A 32 -43.41 33.17 43.00
C ILE A 32 -43.12 31.66 42.85
N CYS A 33 -44.10 30.87 42.42
CA CYS A 33 -43.92 29.44 42.14
C CYS A 33 -44.18 29.06 40.67
N GLY A 34 -44.51 30.02 39.80
CA GLY A 34 -44.73 29.79 38.37
C GLY A 34 -43.53 30.11 37.47
N ALA A 35 -42.53 30.84 37.98
CA ALA A 35 -41.44 31.36 37.16
C ALA A 35 -40.16 30.48 37.14
N ILE A 36 -39.99 29.59 38.13
CA ILE A 36 -38.77 28.78 38.25
C ILE A 36 -38.91 27.43 37.53
N ASP A 37 -40.13 26.88 37.44
CA ASP A 37 -40.39 25.56 36.84
C ASP A 37 -40.58 25.60 35.31
N MET A 38 -41.09 26.72 34.77
CA MET A 38 -41.12 26.96 33.32
C MET A 38 -39.74 27.23 32.71
N GLY A 39 -38.78 27.66 33.53
CA GLY A 39 -37.40 27.91 33.11
C GLY A 39 -36.64 26.61 32.88
N TRP A 40 -36.79 25.62 33.75
CA TRP A 40 -36.07 24.34 33.67
C TRP A 40 -36.57 23.43 32.57
N SER A 41 -37.89 23.35 32.34
CA SER A 41 -38.46 22.55 31.25
C SER A 41 -38.10 23.12 29.87
N ARG A 42 -38.16 24.45 29.69
CA ARG A 42 -37.68 25.13 28.47
C ARG A 42 -36.18 25.01 28.30
N PHE A 43 -35.42 25.17 29.39
CA PHE A 43 -33.96 25.00 29.35
C PHE A 43 -33.58 23.57 28.94
N TRP A 44 -34.26 22.54 29.46
CA TRP A 44 -33.99 21.15 29.09
C TRP A 44 -34.44 20.84 27.65
N SER A 45 -35.56 21.41 27.17
CA SER A 45 -35.97 21.26 25.76
C SER A 45 -34.99 21.95 24.81
N ASP A 46 -34.53 23.14 25.16
CA ASP A 46 -33.56 23.90 24.36
C ASP A 46 -32.18 23.25 24.42
N PHE A 47 -31.78 22.68 25.55
CA PHE A 47 -30.55 21.91 25.70
C PHE A 47 -30.58 20.62 24.89
N LEU A 48 -31.69 19.85 24.93
CA LEU A 48 -31.84 18.65 24.11
C LEU A 48 -31.95 18.97 22.62
N ARG A 49 -32.60 20.07 22.25
CA ARG A 49 -32.67 20.54 20.87
C ARG A 49 -31.33 21.05 20.38
N TYR A 50 -30.57 21.74 21.22
CA TYR A 50 -29.20 22.17 20.93
C TYR A 50 -28.26 20.98 20.82
N MET A 51 -28.33 20.01 21.73
CA MET A 51 -27.52 18.78 21.66
C MET A 51 -27.89 17.94 20.44
N ASN A 52 -29.17 17.77 20.11
CA ASN A 52 -29.60 17.09 18.88
C ASN A 52 -29.19 17.87 17.63
N PHE A 53 -29.30 19.19 17.64
CA PHE A 53 -28.83 20.05 16.56
C PHE A 53 -27.32 19.99 16.43
N LEU A 54 -26.57 19.92 17.53
CA LEU A 54 -25.12 19.80 17.54
C LEU A 54 -24.69 18.41 17.09
N THR A 55 -25.36 17.33 17.50
CA THR A 55 -25.09 15.99 16.98
C THR A 55 -25.52 15.85 15.53
N LEU A 56 -26.65 16.44 15.11
CA LEU A 56 -27.09 16.41 13.72
C LEU A 56 -26.19 17.31 12.87
N TYR A 57 -25.71 18.44 13.39
CA TYR A 57 -24.72 19.30 12.76
C TYR A 57 -23.34 18.66 12.73
N MET A 58 -22.93 17.91 13.75
CA MET A 58 -21.68 17.14 13.75
C MET A 58 -21.78 15.89 12.89
N LEU A 59 -22.95 15.25 12.78
CA LEU A 59 -23.22 14.14 11.86
C LEU A 59 -23.33 14.64 10.44
N THR A 60 -24.06 15.72 10.18
CA THR A 60 -24.15 16.34 8.85
C THR A 60 -22.88 17.05 8.49
N SER A 61 -22.09 17.59 9.43
CA SER A 61 -20.73 18.11 9.22
C SER A 61 -19.76 16.96 9.04
N MET A 62 -19.89 15.82 9.72
CA MET A 62 -19.11 14.61 9.42
C MET A 62 -19.48 14.10 8.03
N PHE A 63 -20.78 14.03 7.71
CA PHE A 63 -21.29 13.64 6.41
C PHE A 63 -20.91 14.69 5.34
N TYR A 64 -20.87 15.98 5.67
CA TYR A 64 -20.45 17.07 4.79
C TYR A 64 -18.95 17.04 4.59
N THR A 65 -18.13 16.77 5.61
CA THR A 65 -16.69 16.55 5.44
C THR A 65 -16.38 15.21 4.76
N LEU A 66 -17.28 14.23 4.86
CA LEU A 66 -17.24 12.98 4.09
C LEU A 66 -17.69 13.22 2.63
N PHE A 67 -18.63 14.14 2.37
CA PHE A 67 -19.16 14.43 1.03
C PHE A 67 -18.55 15.65 0.33
N GLU A 68 -17.78 16.50 1.03
CA GLU A 68 -17.04 17.63 0.46
C GLU A 68 -15.84 17.08 -0.31
N GLY A 69 -16.12 16.68 -1.55
CA GLY A 69 -15.11 16.48 -2.58
C GLY A 69 -14.54 15.07 -2.71
N MET A 70 -15.10 14.05 -2.07
CA MET A 70 -14.69 12.67 -2.32
C MET A 70 -15.22 12.21 -3.68
N HIS A 71 -14.39 12.35 -4.72
CA HIS A 71 -14.65 11.79 -6.04
C HIS A 71 -14.88 10.27 -5.89
N LEU A 72 -15.89 9.70 -6.57
CA LEU A 72 -16.22 8.26 -6.49
C LEU A 72 -14.97 7.38 -6.68
N LEU A 73 -14.07 7.80 -7.56
CA LEU A 73 -12.79 7.12 -7.79
C LEU A 73 -11.87 7.12 -6.56
N ASP A 74 -11.84 8.19 -5.76
CA ASP A 74 -11.00 8.22 -4.54
C ASP A 74 -11.57 7.31 -3.45
N LEU A 75 -12.90 7.18 -3.38
CA LEU A 75 -13.56 6.16 -2.55
C LEU A 75 -13.21 4.73 -3.00
N LEU A 76 -13.30 4.44 -4.30
CA LEU A 76 -12.93 3.13 -4.82
C LEU A 76 -11.44 2.84 -4.62
N ARG A 77 -10.58 3.82 -4.92
CA ARG A 77 -9.13 3.76 -4.73
C ARG A 77 -8.76 3.50 -3.27
N SER A 78 -9.35 4.24 -2.33
CA SER A 78 -9.11 4.02 -0.90
C SER A 78 -9.61 2.67 -0.41
N SER A 79 -10.68 2.13 -1.00
CA SER A 79 -11.20 0.80 -0.64
C SER A 79 -10.30 -0.37 -1.04
N VAL A 80 -9.49 -0.23 -2.09
CA VAL A 80 -8.58 -1.30 -2.56
C VAL A 80 -7.21 -1.27 -1.87
N ILE A 81 -6.86 -0.14 -1.22
CA ILE A 81 -5.58 0.02 -0.52
C ILE A 81 -5.68 -0.64 0.86
N PRO A 82 -4.85 -1.66 1.14
CA PRO A 82 -4.89 -2.36 2.41
C PRO A 82 -4.45 -1.44 3.58
N PRO A 83 -5.11 -1.52 4.75
CA PRO A 83 -4.75 -0.73 5.92
C PRO A 83 -3.36 -1.11 6.43
N GLY A 84 -2.49 -0.13 6.68
CA GLY A 84 -1.14 -0.33 7.23
C GLY A 84 0.00 -0.39 6.21
N HIS A 85 -0.28 -0.27 4.91
CA HIS A 85 0.74 0.04 3.90
C HIS A 85 0.96 1.56 3.83
N GLU A 86 1.62 2.13 4.84
CA GLU A 86 2.03 3.53 4.79
C GLU A 86 3.34 3.66 3.98
N GLU A 87 3.43 4.70 3.15
CA GLU A 87 4.69 5.04 2.47
C GLU A 87 5.77 5.32 3.53
N PRO A 88 6.92 4.63 3.48
CA PRO A 88 7.97 4.82 4.47
C PRO A 88 8.48 6.26 4.46
N ARG A 89 8.57 6.87 5.66
CA ARG A 89 9.23 8.17 5.84
C ARG A 89 10.74 8.02 5.70
N SER A 90 11.25 8.42 4.53
CA SER A 90 12.65 8.74 4.20
C SER A 90 13.74 7.81 4.75
N SER A 91 14.28 6.93 3.90
CA SER A 91 15.66 6.44 4.06
C SER A 91 16.59 7.23 3.14
N ASN A 92 17.72 7.72 3.69
CA ASN A 92 18.77 8.46 2.96
C ASN A 92 19.64 7.56 2.07
N THR A 93 19.03 6.75 1.22
CA THR A 93 19.76 5.87 0.31
C THR A 93 19.47 6.35 -1.11
N ILE A 94 20.46 6.95 -1.78
CA ILE A 94 20.39 7.12 -3.25
C ILE A 94 20.72 5.77 -3.84
N PRO A 95 19.74 5.09 -4.45
CA PRO A 95 19.98 4.64 -5.82
C PRO A 95 18.74 4.45 -6.72
N THR A 96 18.89 4.86 -7.98
CA THR A 96 18.08 4.53 -9.16
C THR A 96 17.99 3.02 -9.42
N HIS A 97 17.07 2.31 -8.77
CA HIS A 97 16.96 0.85 -8.88
C HIS A 97 15.69 0.38 -9.59
N THR A 98 15.77 0.30 -10.92
CA THR A 98 14.69 -0.22 -11.76
C THR A 98 14.63 -1.75 -11.67
N ILE A 99 13.47 -2.31 -11.34
CA ILE A 99 13.24 -3.75 -11.50
C ILE A 99 13.32 -4.13 -12.97
N HIS A 100 13.92 -5.29 -13.24
CA HIS A 100 14.00 -5.80 -14.60
C HIS A 100 12.73 -6.57 -14.99
N CYS A 101 12.46 -6.68 -16.29
CA CYS A 101 11.35 -7.47 -16.81
C CYS A 101 11.45 -8.95 -16.43
N VAL A 102 10.30 -9.63 -16.44
CA VAL A 102 10.14 -11.06 -16.09
C VAL A 102 11.19 -11.91 -16.79
N SER A 103 11.39 -11.72 -18.09
CA SER A 103 12.42 -12.42 -18.87
C SER A 103 13.84 -12.32 -18.27
N LYS A 104 14.23 -11.16 -17.75
CA LYS A 104 15.55 -10.95 -17.13
C LYS A 104 15.60 -11.49 -15.70
N LEU A 105 14.54 -11.28 -14.92
CA LEU A 105 14.44 -11.81 -13.55
C LEU A 105 14.55 -13.33 -13.53
N ARG A 106 13.88 -14.02 -14.47
CA ARG A 106 13.95 -15.48 -14.63
C ARG A 106 15.37 -15.97 -14.91
N ARG A 107 16.11 -15.28 -15.77
CA ARG A 107 17.53 -15.62 -16.06
C ARG A 107 18.40 -15.43 -14.82
N ALA A 108 18.10 -14.45 -13.98
CA ALA A 108 18.77 -14.24 -12.70
C ALA A 108 18.32 -15.23 -11.60
N GLY A 109 17.44 -16.19 -11.92
CA GLY A 109 16.93 -17.17 -10.96
C GLY A 109 15.82 -16.64 -10.06
N ILE A 110 15.31 -15.43 -10.31
CA ILE A 110 14.16 -14.88 -9.60
C ILE A 110 12.88 -15.42 -10.25
N LYS A 111 11.99 -15.98 -9.45
CA LYS A 111 10.71 -16.54 -9.90
C LYS A 111 9.57 -15.62 -9.50
N LEU A 112 8.50 -15.63 -10.30
CA LEU A 112 7.23 -15.00 -9.95
C LEU A 112 6.21 -16.10 -9.72
N ASN A 113 5.54 -16.05 -8.57
CA ASN A 113 4.56 -17.03 -8.14
C ASN A 113 3.28 -16.34 -7.67
N LEU A 114 2.17 -17.07 -7.73
CA LEU A 114 0.89 -16.65 -7.18
C LEU A 114 0.98 -16.40 -5.67
N GLY A 115 0.65 -15.18 -5.27
CA GLY A 115 0.45 -14.74 -3.89
C GLY A 115 -0.93 -15.10 -3.37
N LYS A 116 -1.09 -15.14 -2.05
CA LYS A 116 -2.34 -15.52 -1.37
C LYS A 116 -3.04 -14.36 -0.67
N ASP A 117 -2.52 -13.14 -0.80
CA ASP A 117 -3.12 -11.96 -0.18
C ASP A 117 -4.38 -11.53 -0.94
N GLU A 118 -5.34 -10.94 -0.22
CA GLU A 118 -6.64 -10.56 -0.80
C GLU A 118 -6.55 -9.32 -1.70
N SER A 119 -5.61 -8.41 -1.43
CA SER A 119 -5.38 -7.21 -2.25
C SER A 119 -4.22 -7.44 -3.21
N PHE A 120 -4.45 -7.18 -4.50
CA PHE A 120 -3.43 -7.26 -5.57
C PHE A 120 -2.24 -6.31 -5.36
N LEU A 121 -2.39 -5.32 -4.46
CA LEU A 121 -1.32 -4.40 -4.08
C LEU A 121 -0.31 -5.02 -3.11
N VAL A 122 -0.62 -6.14 -2.44
CA VAL A 122 0.29 -6.74 -1.44
C VAL A 122 1.27 -7.68 -2.12
N ILE A 123 2.46 -7.17 -2.42
CA ILE A 123 3.53 -7.91 -3.10
C ILE A 123 4.66 -8.22 -2.12
N LYS A 124 5.11 -9.49 -2.12
CA LYS A 124 6.14 -9.97 -1.20
C LYS A 124 7.33 -10.49 -1.99
N PHE A 125 8.53 -10.30 -1.45
CA PHE A 125 9.73 -10.96 -1.96
C PHE A 125 10.39 -11.78 -0.85
N LYS A 126 10.64 -13.05 -1.13
CA LYS A 126 11.29 -13.98 -0.21
C LYS A 126 12.22 -14.90 -0.99
N SER A 127 13.50 -14.89 -0.65
CA SER A 127 14.50 -15.85 -1.13
C SER A 127 14.50 -16.07 -2.66
N GLY A 128 14.42 -14.99 -3.44
CA GLY A 128 14.43 -15.08 -4.90
C GLY A 128 13.05 -15.37 -5.52
N VAL A 129 11.97 -15.28 -4.76
CA VAL A 129 10.60 -15.43 -5.25
C VAL A 129 9.82 -14.15 -4.98
N ILE A 130 9.24 -13.57 -6.03
CA ILE A 130 8.24 -12.50 -5.96
C ILE A 130 6.87 -13.18 -5.93
N GLU A 131 6.12 -12.98 -4.85
CA GLU A 131 4.75 -13.44 -4.67
C GLU A 131 3.80 -12.29 -5.00
N MET A 132 2.97 -12.46 -6.03
CA MET A 132 2.00 -11.47 -6.49
C MET A 132 0.60 -12.09 -6.47
N PRO A 133 -0.37 -11.49 -5.75
CA PRO A 133 -1.75 -11.93 -5.85
C PRO A 133 -2.29 -11.76 -7.26
N PRO A 134 -3.32 -12.54 -7.63
CA PRO A 134 -3.87 -12.52 -8.99
C PRO A 134 -4.53 -11.18 -9.29
N ILE A 135 -4.43 -10.72 -10.54
CA ILE A 135 -5.17 -9.58 -11.07
C ILE A 135 -5.84 -9.94 -12.39
N THR A 136 -7.14 -9.68 -12.48
CA THR A 136 -7.90 -9.81 -13.72
C THR A 136 -7.78 -8.53 -14.53
N ILE A 137 -7.34 -8.65 -15.78
CA ILE A 137 -7.16 -7.54 -16.70
C ILE A 137 -8.28 -7.61 -17.75
N ASP A 138 -9.33 -6.83 -17.48
CA ASP A 138 -10.50 -6.62 -18.33
C ASP A 138 -10.70 -5.11 -18.63
N ASP A 139 -11.77 -4.76 -19.35
CA ASP A 139 -12.06 -3.36 -19.70
C ASP A 139 -12.30 -2.48 -18.47
N PHE A 140 -12.93 -3.04 -17.43
CA PHE A 140 -13.24 -2.32 -16.20
C PHE A 140 -11.97 -2.02 -15.40
N MET A 141 -11.15 -3.04 -15.13
CA MET A 141 -9.89 -2.91 -14.40
C MET A 141 -8.90 -2.04 -15.16
N SER A 142 -8.87 -2.14 -16.48
CA SER A 142 -8.02 -1.27 -17.31
C SER A 142 -8.40 0.19 -17.15
N SER A 143 -9.70 0.50 -17.24
CA SER A 143 -10.23 1.85 -17.02
C SER A 143 -10.00 2.32 -15.58
N PHE A 144 -10.20 1.44 -14.60
CA PHE A 144 -9.99 1.72 -13.19
C PHE A 144 -8.54 2.10 -12.89
N LEU A 145 -7.57 1.29 -13.35
CA LEU A 145 -6.14 1.55 -13.16
C LEU A 145 -5.71 2.86 -13.83
N LEU A 146 -6.11 3.10 -15.08
CA LEU A 146 -5.78 4.35 -15.79
C LEU A 146 -6.33 5.58 -15.07
N ASN A 147 -7.60 5.53 -14.66
CA ASN A 147 -8.24 6.63 -13.94
C ASN A 147 -7.55 6.86 -12.59
N CYS A 148 -7.21 5.80 -11.85
CA CYS A 148 -6.52 5.92 -10.57
C CYS A 148 -5.12 6.51 -10.73
N VAL A 149 -4.34 6.07 -11.71
CA VAL A 149 -3.02 6.64 -12.00
C VAL A 149 -3.15 8.12 -12.35
N ALA A 150 -4.09 8.50 -13.22
CA ALA A 150 -4.34 9.90 -13.54
C ALA A 150 -4.77 10.73 -12.32
N TYR A 151 -5.62 10.16 -11.45
CA TYR A 151 -6.06 10.79 -10.21
C TYR A 151 -4.88 11.03 -9.26
N GLU A 152 -4.06 10.02 -9.02
CA GLU A 152 -2.90 10.09 -8.12
C GLU A 152 -1.84 11.08 -8.63
N GLN A 153 -1.67 11.20 -9.96
CA GLN A 153 -0.79 12.21 -10.56
C GLN A 153 -1.33 13.64 -10.42
N CYS A 154 -2.63 13.83 -10.57
CA CYS A 154 -3.28 15.13 -10.43
C CYS A 154 -3.34 15.61 -8.96
N HIS A 155 -3.39 14.69 -7.99
CA HIS A 155 -3.56 15.01 -6.57
C HIS A 155 -2.30 14.68 -5.76
N LYS A 156 -1.42 15.66 -5.59
CA LYS A 156 -0.13 15.50 -4.88
C LYS A 156 -0.24 15.00 -3.43
N SER A 157 -1.37 15.23 -2.77
CA SER A 157 -1.63 14.79 -1.39
C SER A 157 -2.19 13.37 -1.29
N SER A 158 -2.58 12.77 -2.42
CA SER A 158 -3.05 11.39 -2.46
C SER A 158 -1.88 10.40 -2.36
N SER A 159 -2.14 9.23 -1.79
CA SER A 159 -1.15 8.15 -1.75
C SER A 159 -0.91 7.59 -3.16
N LYS A 160 0.30 7.13 -3.47
CA LYS A 160 0.66 6.69 -4.83
C LYS A 160 0.62 5.18 -5.01
N HIS A 161 -0.28 4.48 -4.33
CA HIS A 161 -0.27 3.02 -4.28
C HIS A 161 -0.55 2.39 -5.65
N ILE A 162 -1.56 2.89 -6.36
CA ILE A 162 -1.93 2.31 -7.65
C ILE A 162 -0.89 2.68 -8.71
N THR A 163 -0.38 3.91 -8.67
CA THR A 163 0.73 4.37 -9.50
C THR A 163 1.99 3.52 -9.30
N THR A 164 2.35 3.25 -8.04
CA THR A 164 3.50 2.38 -7.71
C THR A 164 3.31 0.97 -8.28
N TYR A 165 2.11 0.40 -8.14
CA TYR A 165 1.78 -0.92 -8.67
C TYR A 165 1.82 -0.94 -10.21
N ALA A 166 1.26 0.08 -10.86
CA ALA A 166 1.30 0.26 -12.31
C ALA A 166 2.75 0.32 -12.83
N THR A 167 3.61 1.09 -12.17
CA THR A 167 5.04 1.15 -12.53
C THR A 167 5.75 -0.18 -12.34
N LEU A 168 5.40 -0.96 -11.30
CA LEU A 168 5.94 -2.31 -11.17
C LEU A 168 5.51 -3.21 -12.34
N LEU A 169 4.21 -3.20 -12.70
CA LEU A 169 3.71 -4.00 -13.82
C LEU A 169 4.43 -3.64 -15.13
N ASP A 170 4.61 -2.36 -15.41
CA ASP A 170 5.36 -1.84 -16.56
C ASP A 170 6.82 -2.35 -16.56
N CYS A 171 7.48 -2.32 -15.40
CA CYS A 171 8.84 -2.86 -15.26
C CYS A 171 8.90 -4.37 -15.54
N LEU A 172 7.89 -5.12 -15.07
CA LEU A 172 7.82 -6.58 -15.23
C LEU A 172 7.48 -7.00 -16.67
N VAL A 173 6.62 -6.25 -17.36
CA VAL A 173 6.06 -6.61 -18.66
C VAL A 173 6.63 -5.73 -19.77
N ASN A 174 7.62 -6.24 -20.49
CA ASN A 174 8.18 -5.54 -21.66
C ASN A 174 7.63 -6.11 -22.99
N THR A 175 7.26 -7.39 -23.02
CA THR A 175 6.78 -8.09 -24.22
C THR A 175 5.57 -8.97 -23.92
N TYR A 176 4.86 -9.41 -24.96
CA TYR A 176 3.76 -10.38 -24.81
C TYR A 176 4.20 -11.68 -24.14
N LYS A 177 5.47 -12.10 -24.29
CA LYS A 177 6.02 -13.29 -23.64
C LYS A 177 6.10 -13.16 -22.12
N ASP A 178 6.28 -11.93 -21.63
CA ASP A 178 6.27 -11.65 -20.21
C ASP A 178 4.82 -11.77 -19.67
N VAL A 179 3.82 -11.34 -20.44
CA VAL A 179 2.40 -11.53 -20.13
C VAL A 179 2.02 -13.00 -20.16
N GLU A 180 2.33 -13.71 -21.23
CA GLU A 180 2.09 -15.15 -21.39
C GLU A 180 2.61 -15.93 -20.17
N TYR A 181 3.84 -15.62 -19.72
CA TYR A 181 4.40 -16.24 -18.52
C TYR A 181 3.64 -15.90 -17.22
N LEU A 182 3.12 -14.67 -17.08
CA LEU A 182 2.34 -14.27 -15.92
C LEU A 182 0.93 -14.90 -15.93
N CYS A 183 0.35 -15.09 -17.11
CA CYS A 183 -0.88 -15.86 -17.31
C CYS A 183 -0.69 -17.33 -16.95
N ASP A 184 0.40 -17.96 -17.40
CA ASP A 184 0.75 -19.35 -17.06
C ASP A 184 0.96 -19.58 -15.54
N ARG A 185 1.18 -18.50 -14.79
CA ARG A 185 1.39 -18.51 -13.33
C ARG A 185 0.13 -18.13 -12.55
N ASP A 186 -1.00 -17.93 -13.24
CA ASP A 186 -2.27 -17.43 -12.70
C ASP A 186 -2.13 -16.08 -11.98
N ILE A 187 -1.08 -15.30 -12.28
CA ILE A 187 -0.84 -13.97 -11.68
C ILE A 187 -1.65 -12.92 -12.44
N ILE A 188 -1.71 -13.03 -13.76
CA ILE A 188 -2.56 -12.18 -14.60
C ILE A 188 -3.61 -13.06 -15.25
N GLU A 189 -4.88 -12.73 -15.04
CA GLU A 189 -5.97 -13.32 -15.82
C GLU A 189 -6.29 -12.37 -16.99
N ASN A 190 -6.03 -12.85 -18.22
CA ASN A 190 -6.23 -12.07 -19.43
C ASN A 190 -7.67 -12.24 -19.98
N CYS A 191 -8.49 -11.20 -19.84
CA CYS A 191 -9.85 -11.18 -20.42
C CYS A 191 -9.93 -10.53 -21.81
N PHE A 192 -8.84 -9.93 -22.30
CA PHE A 192 -8.76 -9.38 -23.67
C PHE A 192 -8.61 -10.49 -24.73
N GLY A 193 -8.16 -11.68 -24.34
CA GLY A 193 -7.95 -12.82 -25.25
C GLY A 193 -6.71 -12.70 -26.14
N ASN A 194 -5.92 -11.63 -25.99
CA ASN A 194 -4.66 -11.41 -26.68
C ASN A 194 -3.59 -10.84 -25.73
N ASP A 195 -2.54 -11.60 -25.45
CA ASP A 195 -1.45 -11.20 -24.56
C ASP A 195 -0.70 -9.95 -25.05
N GLY A 196 -0.68 -9.71 -26.36
CA GLY A 196 -0.08 -8.51 -26.93
C GLY A 196 -0.84 -7.22 -26.60
N GLU A 197 -2.16 -7.31 -26.43
CA GLU A 197 -2.99 -6.17 -26.03
C GLU A 197 -2.78 -5.82 -24.56
N VAL A 198 -2.75 -6.84 -23.70
CA VAL A 198 -2.40 -6.68 -22.27
C VAL A 198 -1.01 -6.08 -22.12
N ALA A 199 -0.01 -6.58 -22.87
CA ALA A 199 1.34 -6.03 -22.84
C ALA A 199 1.34 -4.56 -23.25
N ARG A 200 0.64 -4.19 -24.33
CA ARG A 200 0.53 -2.79 -24.76
C ARG A 200 -0.17 -1.93 -23.70
N PHE A 201 -1.24 -2.41 -23.10
CA PHE A 201 -1.96 -1.71 -22.04
C PHE A 201 -1.04 -1.42 -20.85
N ILE A 202 -0.34 -2.45 -20.33
CA ILE A 202 0.58 -2.30 -19.19
C ILE A 202 1.70 -1.32 -19.51
N ASN A 203 2.32 -1.43 -20.70
CA ASN A 203 3.37 -0.49 -21.12
C ASN A 203 2.86 0.95 -21.26
N ASN A 204 1.61 1.14 -21.69
CA ASN A 204 0.99 2.46 -21.76
C ASN A 204 0.61 2.98 -20.37
N LEU A 205 0.29 2.11 -19.43
CA LEU A 205 -0.08 2.46 -18.05
C LEU A 205 1.12 3.02 -17.28
N GLY A 206 2.33 2.51 -17.52
CA GLY A 206 3.58 3.02 -16.93
C GLY A 206 4.16 4.25 -17.65
N LYS A 207 3.69 4.54 -18.86
CA LYS A 207 4.18 5.67 -19.66
C LYS A 207 3.81 7.01 -19.02
N ASP A 208 4.77 7.93 -18.97
CA ASP A 208 4.61 9.28 -18.43
C ASP A 208 4.25 9.34 -16.93
N VAL A 209 4.51 8.26 -16.19
CA VAL A 209 4.28 8.20 -14.75
C VAL A 209 5.46 8.80 -13.97
N ALA A 210 5.22 9.94 -13.31
CA ALA A 210 6.19 10.55 -12.40
C ALA A 210 6.29 9.75 -11.08
N PHE A 211 7.24 8.81 -11.02
CA PHE A 211 7.40 7.87 -9.91
C PHE A 211 8.68 8.14 -9.09
N ASP A 212 8.54 8.09 -7.77
CA ASP A 212 9.65 8.16 -6.81
C ASP A 212 9.80 6.78 -6.14
N MET A 213 10.82 6.02 -6.53
CA MET A 213 11.02 4.64 -6.08
C MET A 213 11.36 4.53 -4.60
N ASP A 214 11.96 5.58 -4.03
CA ASP A 214 12.48 5.57 -2.66
C ASP A 214 11.39 5.91 -1.63
N ARG A 215 10.26 6.45 -2.08
CA ARG A 215 9.14 6.92 -1.25
C ARG A 215 7.84 6.21 -1.59
N CYS A 216 7.91 4.93 -1.94
CA CYS A 216 6.74 4.12 -2.24
C CYS A 216 6.60 2.94 -1.27
N TYR A 217 5.39 2.39 -1.15
CA TYR A 217 5.14 1.23 -0.28
C TYR A 217 5.90 -0.04 -0.74
N LEU A 218 6.34 -0.09 -2.00
CA LEU A 218 7.18 -1.17 -2.57
C LEU A 218 8.68 -0.90 -2.48
N ALA A 219 9.13 0.19 -1.84
CA ALA A 219 10.56 0.52 -1.77
C ALA A 219 11.41 -0.64 -1.21
N LYS A 220 10.87 -1.34 -0.20
CA LYS A 220 11.51 -2.54 0.36
C LYS A 220 11.61 -3.68 -0.67
N LEU A 221 10.55 -3.91 -1.43
CA LEU A 221 10.53 -4.93 -2.49
C LEU A 221 11.63 -4.64 -3.52
N PHE A 222 11.71 -3.39 -4.00
CA PHE A 222 12.72 -2.96 -4.97
C PHE A 222 14.14 -3.16 -4.42
N ASN A 223 14.38 -2.77 -3.18
CA ASN A 223 15.68 -2.92 -2.53
C ASN A 223 16.06 -4.40 -2.35
N ASP A 224 15.15 -5.25 -1.89
CA ASP A 224 15.44 -6.66 -1.66
C ASP A 224 15.70 -7.41 -2.99
N VAL A 225 14.94 -7.09 -4.04
CA VAL A 225 15.16 -7.62 -5.39
C VAL A 225 16.50 -7.14 -5.94
N HIS A 226 16.82 -5.85 -5.79
CA HIS A 226 18.10 -5.29 -6.24
C HIS A 226 19.27 -5.95 -5.54
N HIS A 227 19.21 -6.10 -4.21
CA HIS A 227 20.26 -6.75 -3.43
C HIS A 227 20.45 -8.22 -3.84
N TYR A 228 19.35 -8.95 -4.06
CA TYR A 228 19.42 -10.33 -4.56
C TYR A 228 20.06 -10.39 -5.95
N TYR A 229 19.67 -9.49 -6.84
CA TYR A 229 20.21 -9.40 -8.20
C TYR A 229 21.69 -8.97 -8.23
N GLY A 230 22.10 -8.10 -7.31
CA GLY A 230 23.49 -7.65 -7.16
C GLY A 230 24.44 -8.74 -6.66
N ASN A 231 23.92 -9.79 -6.01
CA ASN A 231 24.73 -10.92 -5.58
C ASN A 231 25.17 -11.76 -6.80
N THR A 232 26.29 -11.32 -7.38
CA THR A 232 26.75 -11.69 -8.72
C THR A 232 26.97 -13.19 -8.87
N TRP A 233 27.40 -13.89 -7.82
CA TRP A 233 27.62 -15.33 -7.87
C TRP A 233 26.31 -16.12 -8.07
N HIS A 234 25.24 -15.77 -7.34
CA HIS A 234 23.95 -16.45 -7.50
C HIS A 234 23.33 -16.16 -8.85
N VAL A 235 23.40 -14.92 -9.32
CA VAL A 235 22.86 -14.54 -10.63
C VAL A 235 23.64 -15.16 -11.78
N GLN A 236 24.98 -15.16 -11.72
CA GLN A 236 25.81 -15.83 -12.73
C GLN A 236 25.57 -17.33 -12.77
N TRP A 237 25.49 -17.99 -11.60
CA TRP A 237 25.18 -19.41 -11.54
C TRP A 237 23.78 -19.72 -12.06
N ALA A 238 22.77 -18.92 -11.68
CA ALA A 238 21.41 -19.08 -12.16
C ALA A 238 21.30 -18.86 -13.67
N SER A 239 21.97 -17.84 -14.21
CA SER A 239 21.99 -17.54 -15.64
C SER A 239 22.72 -18.64 -16.41
N PHE A 240 23.86 -19.11 -15.91
CA PHE A 240 24.56 -20.25 -16.50
C PHE A 240 23.67 -21.49 -16.51
N LYS A 241 23.01 -21.79 -15.38
CA LYS A 241 22.09 -22.92 -15.28
C LYS A 241 20.93 -22.79 -16.27
N TYR A 242 20.33 -21.61 -16.35
CA TYR A 242 19.22 -21.32 -17.27
C TYR A 242 19.64 -21.48 -18.73
N THR A 243 20.81 -20.98 -19.12
CA THR A 243 21.25 -21.04 -20.53
C THR A 243 21.75 -22.43 -20.93
N TYR A 244 22.37 -23.19 -20.03
CA TYR A 244 22.98 -24.49 -20.37
C TYR A 244 22.09 -25.70 -20.08
N PHE A 245 21.27 -25.68 -19.03
CA PHE A 245 20.47 -26.84 -18.62
C PHE A 245 19.00 -26.75 -19.04
N ASP A 246 18.48 -25.57 -19.40
CA ASP A 246 17.10 -25.42 -19.89
C ASP A 246 16.97 -25.80 -21.37
N THR A 247 18.08 -25.79 -22.12
CA THR A 247 18.18 -26.31 -23.49
C THR A 247 18.96 -27.65 -23.50
N PRO A 248 18.28 -28.81 -23.42
CA PRO A 248 18.96 -30.11 -23.34
C PRO A 248 19.95 -30.35 -24.49
N TRP A 249 19.67 -29.79 -25.67
CA TRP A 249 20.56 -29.84 -26.84
C TRP A 249 21.91 -29.14 -26.64
N SER A 250 21.94 -28.01 -25.95
CA SER A 250 23.20 -27.29 -25.66
C SER A 250 24.07 -28.08 -24.70
N PHE A 251 23.47 -28.70 -23.68
CA PHE A 251 24.17 -29.57 -22.74
C PHE A 251 24.75 -30.81 -23.42
N ILE A 252 23.95 -31.52 -24.24
CA ILE A 252 24.41 -32.71 -24.96
C ILE A 252 25.57 -32.37 -25.90
N SER A 253 25.47 -31.26 -26.63
CA SER A 253 26.53 -30.80 -27.54
C SER A 253 27.84 -30.50 -26.80
N ALA A 254 27.76 -29.78 -25.69
CA ALA A 254 28.92 -29.48 -24.85
C ALA A 254 29.56 -30.76 -24.28
N PHE A 255 28.74 -31.72 -23.84
CA PHE A 255 29.22 -33.00 -23.30
C PHE A 255 29.88 -33.87 -24.39
N ALA A 256 29.30 -33.93 -25.59
CA ALA A 256 29.88 -34.65 -26.72
C ALA A 256 31.24 -34.05 -27.13
N ALA A 257 31.34 -32.72 -27.19
CA ALA A 257 32.60 -32.02 -27.48
C ALA A 257 33.68 -32.31 -26.42
N LEU A 258 33.30 -32.36 -25.14
CA LEU A 258 34.20 -32.72 -24.04
C LEU A 258 34.72 -34.16 -24.18
N ILE A 259 33.86 -35.12 -24.52
CA ILE A 259 34.27 -36.52 -24.76
C ILE A 259 35.25 -36.58 -25.93
N LEU A 260 34.93 -35.93 -27.05
CA LEU A 260 35.81 -35.89 -28.22
C LEU A 260 37.18 -35.30 -27.88
N LEU A 261 37.22 -34.22 -27.10
CA LEU A 261 38.46 -33.59 -26.66
C LEU A 261 39.31 -34.53 -25.79
N ILE A 262 38.69 -35.27 -24.87
CA ILE A 262 39.38 -36.28 -24.04
C ILE A 262 39.93 -37.41 -24.90
N LEU A 263 39.13 -37.90 -25.86
CA LEU A 263 39.56 -38.95 -26.79
C LEU A 263 40.74 -38.49 -27.66
N THR A 264 40.69 -37.27 -28.20
CA THR A 264 41.81 -36.70 -28.97
C THR A 264 43.07 -36.58 -28.10
N PHE A 265 42.93 -36.10 -26.86
CA PHE A 265 44.06 -36.00 -25.95
C PHE A 265 44.71 -37.36 -25.66
N MET A 266 43.90 -38.39 -25.37
CA MET A 266 44.37 -39.76 -25.20
C MET A 266 45.07 -40.28 -26.47
N GLN A 267 44.47 -40.07 -27.64
CA GLN A 267 45.04 -40.50 -28.92
C GLN A 267 46.42 -39.86 -29.17
N THR A 268 46.55 -38.55 -28.95
CA THR A 268 47.82 -37.83 -29.07
C THR A 268 48.85 -38.36 -28.07
N PHE A 269 48.45 -38.60 -26.82
CA PHE A 269 49.34 -39.14 -25.79
C PHE A 269 49.89 -40.53 -26.14
N TYR A 270 49.02 -41.46 -26.55
CA TYR A 270 49.44 -42.80 -26.96
C TYR A 270 50.32 -42.77 -28.22
N THR A 271 50.02 -41.88 -29.17
CA THR A 271 50.83 -41.71 -30.39
C THR A 271 52.23 -41.22 -30.05
N VAL A 272 52.35 -40.22 -29.16
CA VAL A 272 53.65 -39.70 -28.70
C VAL A 272 54.43 -40.77 -27.93
N LEU A 273 53.79 -41.50 -27.01
CA LEU A 273 54.46 -42.58 -26.27
C LEU A 273 54.99 -43.68 -27.21
N SER A 274 54.21 -44.10 -28.20
CA SER A 274 54.64 -45.10 -29.19
C SER A 274 55.82 -44.63 -30.05
N TYR A 275 55.99 -43.32 -30.20
CA TYR A 275 57.13 -42.75 -30.93
C TYR A 275 58.42 -42.77 -30.10
N TYR A 276 58.33 -42.59 -28.78
CA TYR A 276 59.49 -42.58 -27.89
C TYR A 276 59.87 -43.97 -27.32
N HIS A 277 58.94 -44.92 -27.31
CA HIS A 277 59.18 -46.33 -26.97
C HIS A 277 58.60 -47.23 -28.08
N PRO A 278 59.34 -47.47 -29.17
CA PRO A 278 58.92 -48.40 -30.22
C PRO A 278 58.96 -49.87 -29.76
#